data_AF-A0A9Q8P1K4-F1
#
_entry.id   AF-A0A9Q8P1K4-F1
#
_cell.length_a   1.000
_cell.length_b   1.000
_cell.length_c   1.000
_cell.angle_alpha   90.00
_cell.angle_beta   90.00
_cell.angle_gamma   90.00
#
_symmetry.space_group_name_H-M   'P 1'
#
loop_
_entity.id
_entity.type
_entity.pdbx_description
1 polymer ?
#
loop_
_entity_poly.entity_id
_entity_poly.type
_entity_poly.pdbx_seq_one_letter_code
_entity_poly.pdbx_strand_id
1 'polypeptide(L)'
;MSSKRYPEEFKIEAVKQITEKGHSVAEVAARLGTTTHSLYAWIKRYDPQQPKTIESSDPSTELAKLKKELQRVTEKGYSKKGRGVLRKPVQMRYAFIQDNQNIWPVRRLCSALDVHHSGYYAWLKQPTSKTARKRQQLSGLIKQFWLESGRVYGYRKIHCDLKDVGESCGINRVHRLSIYNRFDLQNN
;
A
#
# COMPACT_ATOMS: atom_id res chain seq x y z
N MET A 1 44.30 26.05 -17.50
CA MET A 1 45.28 24.94 -17.64
C MET A 1 44.81 24.06 -18.79
N SER A 2 45.49 24.11 -19.94
CA SER A 2 45.14 23.30 -21.11
C SER A 2 45.39 21.82 -20.80
N SER A 3 44.37 20.97 -20.89
CA SER A 3 44.58 19.53 -20.75
C SER A 3 45.28 19.01 -22.00
N LYS A 4 46.48 18.44 -21.83
CA LYS A 4 47.20 17.79 -22.92
C LYS A 4 46.33 16.65 -23.47
N ARG A 5 45.87 16.80 -24.71
CA ARG A 5 45.09 15.77 -25.41
C ARG A 5 46.07 14.78 -26.04
N TYR A 6 46.09 13.56 -25.53
CA TYR A 6 46.88 12.48 -26.10
C TYR A 6 46.07 11.73 -27.17
N PRO A 7 46.69 11.36 -28.31
CA PRO A 7 46.04 10.54 -29.33
C PRO A 7 45.72 9.15 -28.78
N GLU A 8 44.76 8.46 -29.38
CA GLU A 8 44.25 7.19 -28.87
C GLU A 8 45.29 6.06 -28.96
N GLU A 9 46.08 6.03 -30.02
CA GLU A 9 47.19 5.08 -30.20
C GLU A 9 48.21 5.17 -29.06
N PHE A 10 48.58 6.38 -28.66
CA PHE A 10 49.50 6.62 -27.55
C PHE A 10 48.96 6.07 -26.21
N LYS A 11 47.64 6.15 -25.98
CA LYS A 11 47.03 5.62 -24.76
C LYS A 11 47.06 4.10 -24.74
N ILE A 12 46.80 3.48 -25.89
CA ILE A 12 46.80 2.02 -26.05
C ILE A 12 48.22 1.48 -25.83
N GLU A 13 49.24 2.09 -26.44
CA GLU A 13 50.64 1.70 -26.25
C GLU A 13 51.10 1.87 -24.80
N ALA A 14 50.72 2.96 -24.13
CA ALA A 14 51.05 3.19 -22.73
C ALA A 14 50.44 2.13 -21.80
N VAL A 15 49.20 1.70 -22.06
CA VAL A 15 48.56 0.61 -21.31
C VAL A 15 49.24 -0.73 -21.62
N LYS A 16 49.59 -0.99 -22.88
CA LYS A 16 50.30 -2.20 -23.33
C LYS A 16 51.66 -2.37 -22.65
N GLN A 17 52.39 -1.28 -22.41
CA GLN A 17 53.66 -1.31 -21.66
C GLN A 17 53.47 -1.76 -20.20
N ILE A 18 52.31 -1.53 -19.61
CA ILE A 18 52.02 -1.89 -18.21
C ILE A 18 51.50 -3.33 -18.15
N THR A 19 50.60 -3.71 -19.07
CA THR A 19 49.94 -5.03 -19.06
C THR A 19 50.82 -6.15 -19.64
N GLU A 20 51.55 -5.90 -20.72
CA GLU A 20 52.36 -6.94 -21.39
C GLU A 20 53.82 -6.97 -20.92
N LYS A 21 54.41 -5.80 -20.63
CA LYS A 21 55.82 -5.69 -20.20
C LYS A 21 55.99 -5.61 -18.68
N GLY A 22 54.91 -5.48 -17.92
CA GLY A 22 54.92 -5.50 -16.45
C GLY A 22 55.58 -4.30 -15.78
N HIS A 23 55.76 -3.18 -16.50
CA HIS A 23 56.34 -1.97 -15.90
C HIS A 23 55.38 -1.32 -14.89
N SER A 24 55.95 -0.71 -13.84
CA SER A 24 55.14 -0.01 -12.85
C SER A 24 54.50 1.26 -13.44
N VAL A 25 53.26 1.56 -13.03
CA VAL A 25 52.52 2.75 -13.49
C VAL A 25 53.28 4.05 -13.21
N ALA A 26 54.03 4.11 -12.11
CA ALA A 26 54.84 5.27 -11.73
C ALA A 26 56.07 5.47 -12.64
N GLU A 27 56.73 4.37 -13.03
CA GLU A 27 57.87 4.43 -13.96
C GLU A 27 57.42 4.87 -15.36
N VAL A 28 56.31 4.33 -15.85
CA VAL A 28 55.74 4.69 -17.15
C VAL A 28 55.25 6.14 -17.17
N ALA A 29 54.67 6.63 -16.07
CA ALA A 29 54.27 8.03 -15.91
C ALA A 29 55.48 8.98 -16.04
N ALA A 30 56.58 8.66 -15.34
CA ALA A 30 57.80 9.44 -15.36
C ALA A 30 58.47 9.43 -16.74
N ARG A 31 58.54 8.26 -17.40
CA ARG A 31 59.17 8.09 -18.73
C ARG A 31 58.40 8.81 -19.84
N LEU A 32 57.07 8.76 -19.81
CA LEU A 32 56.20 9.36 -20.82
C LEU A 32 55.83 10.83 -20.52
N GLY A 33 56.27 11.37 -19.38
CA GLY A 33 55.94 12.74 -18.96
C GLY A 33 54.44 12.96 -18.73
N THR A 34 53.73 11.91 -18.26
CA THR A 34 52.29 11.93 -17.99
C THR A 34 52.00 11.77 -16.50
N THR A 35 50.78 12.10 -16.08
CA THR A 35 50.35 11.90 -14.69
C THR A 35 49.94 10.44 -14.47
N THR A 36 50.34 9.87 -13.32
CA THR A 36 49.90 8.53 -12.87
C THR A 36 48.38 8.36 -12.93
N HIS A 37 47.62 9.40 -12.58
CA HIS A 37 46.15 9.41 -12.64
C HIS A 37 45.60 9.17 -14.06
N SER A 38 46.24 9.72 -15.10
CA SER A 38 45.83 9.52 -16.48
C SER A 38 46.08 8.09 -16.95
N LEU A 39 47.20 7.49 -16.53
CA LEU A 39 47.50 6.08 -16.83
C LEU A 39 46.49 5.14 -16.18
N TYR A 40 46.13 5.34 -14.90
CA TYR A 40 45.06 4.56 -14.26
C TYR A 40 43.71 4.69 -15.00
N ALA A 41 43.38 5.89 -15.48
CA ALA A 41 42.17 6.11 -16.25
C ALA A 41 42.20 5.42 -17.63
N TRP A 42 43.36 5.29 -18.26
CA TRP A 42 43.52 4.58 -19.54
C TRP A 42 43.52 3.07 -19.36
N ILE A 43 44.16 2.53 -18.31
CA ILE A 43 44.10 1.10 -17.95
C ILE A 43 42.64 0.67 -17.78
N LYS A 44 41.81 1.46 -17.08
CA LYS A 44 40.37 1.16 -16.91
C LYS A 44 39.59 1.06 -18.23
N ARG A 45 40.05 1.72 -19.31
CA ARG A 45 39.31 1.81 -20.58
C ARG A 45 39.83 0.88 -21.66
N TYR A 46 41.14 0.59 -21.66
CA TYR A 46 41.83 -0.09 -22.76
C TYR A 46 42.53 -1.39 -22.33
N ASP A 47 42.41 -1.82 -21.07
CA ASP A 47 42.96 -3.09 -20.60
C ASP A 47 42.20 -4.29 -21.21
N PRO A 48 42.85 -5.15 -22.02
CA PRO A 48 42.22 -6.30 -22.65
C PRO A 48 41.85 -7.44 -21.67
N GLN A 49 42.40 -7.43 -20.45
CA GLN A 49 42.23 -8.47 -19.43
C GLN A 49 41.16 -8.16 -18.39
N GLN A 50 40.50 -7.00 -18.45
CA GLN A 50 39.27 -6.84 -17.67
C GLN A 50 38.21 -7.77 -18.27
N PRO A 51 37.47 -8.55 -17.44
CA PRO A 51 36.26 -9.17 -17.91
C PRO A 51 35.43 -8.04 -18.50
N LYS A 52 35.20 -8.09 -19.82
CA LYS A 52 34.24 -7.23 -20.50
C LYS A 52 33.06 -7.14 -19.54
N THR A 53 32.70 -5.93 -19.14
CA THR A 53 31.41 -5.69 -18.50
C THR A 53 30.39 -6.15 -19.53
N ILE A 54 30.09 -7.45 -19.52
CA ILE A 54 28.88 -8.00 -20.05
C ILE A 54 27.83 -7.08 -19.46
N GLU A 55 26.98 -6.56 -20.33
CA GLU A 55 25.71 -5.96 -19.97
C GLU A 55 24.90 -7.05 -19.23
N SER A 56 25.33 -7.44 -18.03
CA SER A 56 24.51 -8.12 -17.07
C SER A 56 23.51 -7.06 -16.68
N SER A 57 22.32 -7.15 -17.27
CA SER A 57 21.14 -6.56 -16.68
C SER A 57 21.24 -6.83 -15.19
N ASP A 58 21.49 -5.76 -14.44
CA ASP A 58 21.80 -5.85 -13.02
C ASP A 58 20.70 -6.72 -12.41
N PRO A 59 20.97 -7.92 -11.87
CA PRO A 59 19.91 -8.75 -11.32
C PRO A 59 19.17 -7.96 -10.23
N SER A 60 19.81 -6.97 -9.61
CA SER A 60 19.20 -5.96 -8.76
C SER A 60 18.16 -5.07 -9.46
N THR A 61 18.42 -4.61 -10.70
CA THR A 61 17.48 -3.82 -11.51
C THR A 61 16.33 -4.66 -12.05
N GLU A 62 16.58 -5.90 -12.43
CA GLU A 62 15.51 -6.84 -12.81
C GLU A 62 14.69 -7.25 -11.60
N LEU A 63 15.30 -7.52 -10.45
CA LEU A 63 14.60 -7.71 -9.19
C LEU A 63 13.78 -6.48 -8.81
N ALA A 64 14.29 -5.27 -9.04
CA ALA A 64 13.54 -4.04 -8.79
C ALA A 64 12.36 -3.87 -9.75
N LYS A 65 12.53 -4.17 -11.04
CA LYS A 65 11.47 -4.15 -12.06
C LYS A 65 10.40 -5.21 -11.76
N LEU A 66 10.80 -6.45 -11.51
CA LEU A 66 9.92 -7.57 -11.16
C LEU A 66 9.18 -7.30 -9.84
N LYS A 67 9.85 -6.77 -8.81
CA LYS A 67 9.18 -6.31 -7.58
C LYS A 67 8.16 -5.21 -7.86
N LYS A 68 8.48 -4.27 -8.74
CA LYS A 68 7.58 -3.18 -9.15
C LYS A 68 6.39 -3.70 -9.98
N GLU A 69 6.58 -4.72 -10.80
CA GLU A 69 5.51 -5.38 -11.54
C GLU A 69 4.60 -6.21 -10.63
N LEU A 70 5.16 -6.98 -9.70
CA LEU A 70 4.38 -7.67 -8.66
C LEU A 70 3.58 -6.66 -7.82
N GLN A 71 4.17 -5.51 -7.51
CA GLN A 71 3.48 -4.40 -6.85
C GLN A 71 2.31 -3.85 -7.69
N ARG A 72 2.51 -3.65 -9.00
CA ARG A 72 1.45 -3.21 -9.93
C ARG A 72 0.32 -4.24 -10.12
N VAL A 73 0.66 -5.53 -10.18
CA VAL A 73 -0.31 -6.62 -10.36
C VAL A 73 -1.14 -6.82 -9.10
N THR A 74 -0.51 -6.72 -7.93
CA THR A 74 -1.24 -6.70 -6.66
C THR A 74 -2.16 -5.49 -6.58
N GLU A 75 -1.70 -4.28 -6.93
CA GLU A 75 -2.50 -3.04 -7.01
C GLU A 75 -3.81 -3.22 -7.83
N LYS A 76 -3.73 -3.90 -8.97
CA LYS A 76 -4.91 -4.20 -9.81
C LYS A 76 -5.86 -5.23 -9.19
N GLY A 77 -5.36 -6.15 -8.36
CA GLY A 77 -6.16 -7.15 -7.65
C GLY A 77 -7.08 -6.56 -6.58
N TYR A 78 -6.63 -5.53 -5.85
CA TYR A 78 -7.42 -4.86 -4.80
C TYR A 78 -8.70 -4.23 -5.34
N SER A 79 -8.60 -3.57 -6.50
CA SER A 79 -9.72 -2.84 -7.11
C SER A 79 -10.86 -3.76 -7.55
N LYS A 80 -10.55 -5.01 -7.93
CA LYS A 80 -11.58 -5.98 -8.32
C LYS A 80 -12.36 -6.54 -7.11
N LYS A 81 -11.70 -6.81 -5.97
CA LYS A 81 -12.34 -7.32 -4.76
C LYS A 81 -13.00 -6.23 -3.88
N GLY A 82 -12.43 -5.02 -3.84
CA GLY A 82 -12.87 -3.95 -2.92
C GLY A 82 -13.93 -2.99 -3.48
N ARG A 83 -14.26 -3.05 -4.77
CA ARG A 83 -15.14 -2.06 -5.44
C ARG A 83 -16.52 -1.90 -4.78
N GLY A 84 -17.08 -2.99 -4.25
CA GLY A 84 -18.35 -2.95 -3.51
C GLY A 84 -18.25 -2.35 -2.10
N VAL A 85 -17.07 -2.45 -1.47
CA VAL A 85 -16.81 -2.02 -0.07
C VAL A 85 -16.61 -0.51 0.02
N LEU A 86 -16.06 0.12 -1.03
CA LEU A 86 -15.86 1.57 -1.09
C LEU A 86 -17.17 2.38 -0.98
N ARG A 87 -18.29 1.80 -1.41
CA ARG A 87 -19.63 2.43 -1.33
C ARG A 87 -20.35 2.18 0.00
N LYS A 88 -19.71 1.45 0.92
CA LYS A 88 -20.28 1.06 2.20
C LYS A 88 -19.78 1.99 3.32
N PRO A 89 -20.46 2.01 4.48
CA PRO A 89 -20.02 2.77 5.64
C PRO A 89 -18.56 2.45 6.00
N VAL A 90 -17.85 3.43 6.55
CA VAL A 90 -16.42 3.31 6.94
C VAL A 90 -16.14 2.09 7.83
N GLN A 91 -17.12 1.66 8.65
CA GLN A 91 -17.03 0.43 9.44
C GLN A 91 -16.82 -0.83 8.58
N MET A 92 -17.53 -0.94 7.45
CA MET A 92 -17.38 -2.07 6.52
C MET A 92 -16.03 -2.02 5.80
N ARG A 93 -15.49 -0.81 5.57
CA ARG A 93 -14.14 -0.64 5.03
C ARG A 93 -13.08 -1.11 6.03
N TYR A 94 -13.26 -0.81 7.31
CA TYR A 94 -12.37 -1.32 8.36
C TYR A 94 -12.48 -2.84 8.57
N ALA A 95 -13.69 -3.40 8.51
CA ALA A 95 -13.89 -4.85 8.54
C ALA A 95 -13.15 -5.55 7.39
N PHE A 96 -13.26 -5.01 6.17
CA PHE A 96 -12.49 -5.52 5.02
C PHE A 96 -10.97 -5.44 5.25
N ILE A 97 -10.48 -4.37 5.88
CA ILE A 97 -9.05 -4.24 6.23
C ILE A 97 -8.64 -5.36 7.20
N GLN A 98 -9.47 -5.63 8.20
CA GLN A 98 -9.23 -6.70 9.18
C GLN A 98 -9.17 -8.08 8.52
N ASP A 99 -10.11 -8.39 7.63
CA ASP A 99 -10.17 -9.70 6.95
C ASP A 99 -8.96 -9.95 6.03
N ASN A 100 -8.39 -8.87 5.46
CA ASN A 100 -7.33 -8.97 4.48
C ASN A 100 -5.95 -8.54 5.01
N GLN A 101 -5.81 -8.28 6.31
CA GLN A 101 -4.55 -7.82 6.92
C GLN A 101 -3.41 -8.83 6.79
N ASN A 102 -3.74 -10.13 6.70
CA ASN A 102 -2.77 -11.21 6.55
C ASN A 102 -2.22 -11.32 5.13
N ILE A 103 -3.00 -10.87 4.14
CA ILE A 103 -2.62 -10.92 2.73
C ILE A 103 -1.87 -9.63 2.36
N TRP A 104 -2.28 -8.50 2.91
CA TRP A 104 -1.76 -7.20 2.52
C TRP A 104 -1.55 -6.26 3.71
N PRO A 105 -0.50 -5.42 3.67
CA PRO A 105 -0.20 -4.51 4.77
C PRO A 105 -1.30 -3.45 4.91
N VAL A 106 -1.69 -3.18 6.16
CA VAL A 106 -2.76 -2.23 6.54
C VAL A 106 -2.59 -0.87 5.89
N ARG A 107 -1.37 -0.32 5.82
CA ARG A 107 -1.12 0.99 5.16
C ARG A 107 -1.54 1.02 3.70
N ARG A 108 -1.30 -0.06 2.94
CA ARG A 108 -1.73 -0.16 1.54
C ARG A 108 -3.24 -0.27 1.45
N LEU A 109 -3.88 -1.05 2.32
CA LEU A 109 -5.34 -1.18 2.34
C LEU A 109 -6.01 0.13 2.71
N CYS A 110 -5.47 0.88 3.67
CA CYS A 110 -5.93 2.20 4.04
C CYS A 110 -5.85 3.20 2.87
N SER A 111 -4.72 3.23 2.17
CA SER A 111 -4.55 4.07 0.97
C SER A 111 -5.49 3.66 -0.16
N ALA A 112 -5.67 2.36 -0.40
CA ALA A 112 -6.53 1.85 -1.46
C ALA A 112 -8.02 2.08 -1.17
N LEU A 113 -8.39 2.06 0.11
CA LEU A 113 -9.76 2.28 0.52
C LEU A 113 -10.08 3.75 0.74
N ASP A 114 -9.13 4.68 0.79
CA ASP A 114 -9.28 6.11 1.16
C ASP A 114 -9.65 6.34 2.64
N VAL A 115 -9.08 5.55 3.55
CA VAL A 115 -9.29 5.71 5.01
C VAL A 115 -7.96 5.96 5.73
N HIS A 116 -8.01 6.74 6.80
CA HIS A 116 -6.84 6.99 7.62
C HIS A 116 -6.53 5.82 8.57
N HIS A 117 -5.26 5.42 8.67
CA HIS A 117 -4.81 4.30 9.49
C HIS A 117 -5.11 4.48 10.98
N SER A 118 -5.01 5.70 11.53
CA SER A 118 -5.34 5.94 12.95
C SER A 118 -6.81 5.64 13.25
N GLY A 119 -7.71 5.90 12.29
CA GLY A 119 -9.13 5.57 12.40
C GLY A 119 -9.38 4.07 12.42
N TYR A 120 -8.60 3.30 11.66
CA TYR A 120 -8.66 1.83 11.67
C TYR A 120 -8.24 1.27 13.05
N TYR A 121 -7.12 1.72 13.61
CA TYR A 121 -6.68 1.24 14.93
C TYR A 121 -7.59 1.72 16.08
N ALA A 122 -8.22 2.90 15.95
CA ALA A 122 -9.25 3.34 16.88
C ALA A 122 -10.51 2.46 16.79
N TRP A 123 -10.94 2.12 15.57
CA TRP A 123 -12.05 1.21 15.32
C TRP A 123 -11.75 -0.21 15.81
N LEU A 124 -10.51 -0.69 15.71
CA LEU A 124 -10.10 -2.00 16.23
C LEU A 124 -10.36 -2.11 17.75
N LYS A 125 -10.13 -1.01 18.49
CA LYS A 125 -10.41 -0.95 19.93
C LYS A 125 -11.90 -0.85 20.25
N GLN A 126 -12.66 -0.16 19.40
CA GLN A 126 -14.10 0.06 19.57
C GLN A 126 -14.83 -0.05 18.23
N PRO A 127 -15.14 -1.28 17.77
CA PRO A 127 -15.69 -1.48 16.43
C PRO A 127 -17.11 -0.94 16.27
N THR A 128 -17.85 -0.84 17.38
CA THR A 128 -19.17 -0.21 17.44
C THR A 128 -19.07 1.16 18.11
N SER A 129 -19.46 2.21 17.38
CA SER A 129 -19.56 3.54 17.95
C SER A 129 -20.68 3.61 18.99
N LYS A 130 -20.61 4.55 19.95
CA LYS A 130 -21.69 4.81 20.92
C LYS A 130 -23.05 4.96 20.24
N THR A 131 -23.08 5.62 19.08
CA THR A 131 -24.29 5.80 18.25
C THR A 131 -24.78 4.50 17.62
N ALA A 132 -23.87 3.65 17.14
CA ALA A 132 -24.22 2.34 16.59
C ALA A 132 -24.81 1.42 17.67
N ARG A 133 -24.21 1.41 18.87
CA ARG A 133 -24.73 0.65 20.02
C ARG A 133 -26.13 1.09 20.43
N LYS A 134 -26.35 2.40 20.58
CA LYS A 134 -27.70 2.95 20.83
C LYS A 134 -28.69 2.58 19.72
N ARG A 135 -28.26 2.57 18.45
CA ARG A 135 -29.11 2.16 17.33
C ARG A 135 -29.49 0.68 17.44
N GLN A 136 -28.55 -0.19 17.80
CA GLN A 136 -28.79 -1.62 17.98
C GLN A 136 -29.72 -1.89 19.17
N GLN A 137 -29.50 -1.21 20.30
CA GLN A 137 -30.38 -1.28 21.47
C GLN A 137 -31.82 -0.86 21.11
N LEU A 138 -31.97 0.29 20.47
CA LEU A 138 -33.28 0.78 20.02
C LEU A 138 -33.94 -0.18 19.01
N SER A 139 -33.16 -0.79 18.12
CA SER A 139 -33.65 -1.82 17.19
C SER A 139 -34.21 -3.04 17.94
N GLY A 140 -33.52 -3.47 19.02
CA GLY A 140 -33.93 -4.58 19.87
C GLY A 140 -35.25 -4.28 20.59
N LEU A 141 -35.38 -3.10 21.19
CA LEU A 141 -36.61 -2.68 21.87
C LEU A 141 -37.80 -2.59 20.89
N ILE A 142 -37.58 -2.00 19.71
CA ILE A 142 -38.61 -1.95 18.65
C ILE A 142 -39.08 -3.37 18.28
N LYS A 143 -38.14 -4.31 18.16
CA LYS A 143 -38.45 -5.71 17.84
C LYS A 143 -39.22 -6.38 18.97
N GLN A 144 -38.84 -6.13 20.22
CA GLN A 144 -39.51 -6.65 21.40
C GLN A 144 -40.97 -6.19 21.46
N PHE A 145 -41.23 -4.87 21.44
CA PHE A 145 -42.60 -4.34 21.49
C PHE A 145 -43.45 -4.80 20.30
N TRP A 146 -42.85 -4.91 19.11
CA TRP A 146 -43.56 -5.42 17.95
C TRP A 146 -43.97 -6.90 18.11
N LEU A 147 -43.11 -7.74 18.70
CA LEU A 147 -43.41 -9.15 18.96
C LEU A 147 -44.44 -9.31 20.09
N GLU A 148 -44.30 -8.56 21.19
CA GLU A 148 -45.23 -8.56 22.33
C GLU A 148 -46.64 -8.12 21.89
N SER A 149 -46.73 -7.20 20.93
CA SER A 149 -47.99 -6.74 20.34
C SER A 149 -48.61 -7.70 19.31
N GLY A 150 -48.09 -8.93 19.19
CA GLY A 150 -48.56 -9.90 18.20
C GLY A 150 -48.36 -9.44 16.75
N ARG A 151 -47.36 -8.58 16.49
CA ARG A 151 -47.04 -8.00 15.17
C ARG A 151 -48.07 -7.00 14.61
N VAL A 152 -49.04 -6.58 15.42
CA VAL A 152 -50.12 -5.66 15.00
C VAL A 152 -49.69 -4.19 15.11
N TYR A 153 -48.81 -3.87 16.05
CA TYR A 153 -48.45 -2.48 16.32
C TYR A 153 -47.60 -1.86 15.21
N GLY A 154 -48.05 -0.70 14.73
CA GLY A 154 -47.28 0.15 13.82
C GLY A 154 -46.25 1.00 14.57
N TYR A 155 -45.30 1.56 13.83
CA TYR A 155 -44.18 2.34 14.38
C TYR A 155 -44.60 3.54 15.26
N ARG A 156 -45.81 4.08 15.07
CA ARG A 156 -46.35 5.16 15.91
C ARG A 156 -46.70 4.69 17.32
N LYS A 157 -47.30 3.49 17.45
CA LYS A 157 -47.61 2.90 18.76
C LYS A 157 -46.34 2.46 19.49
N ILE A 158 -45.42 1.82 18.77
CA ILE A 158 -44.10 1.44 19.29
C ILE A 158 -43.32 2.68 19.79
N HIS A 159 -43.49 3.84 19.14
CA HIS A 159 -42.88 5.09 19.63
C HIS A 159 -43.48 5.56 20.97
N CYS A 160 -44.78 5.39 21.18
CA CYS A 160 -45.41 5.64 22.48
C CYS A 160 -44.84 4.69 23.54
N ASP A 161 -44.80 3.38 23.26
CA ASP A 161 -44.28 2.36 24.18
C ASP A 161 -42.81 2.64 24.55
N LEU A 162 -41.99 3.04 23.57
CA LEU A 162 -40.60 3.45 23.80
C LEU A 162 -40.51 4.70 24.69
N LYS A 163 -41.42 5.65 24.54
CA LYS A 163 -41.46 6.86 25.37
C LYS A 163 -41.87 6.53 26.81
N ASP A 164 -42.79 5.59 26.99
CA ASP A 164 -43.25 5.13 28.31
C ASP A 164 -42.13 4.41 29.09
N VAL A 165 -41.22 3.77 28.37
CA VAL A 165 -40.00 3.13 28.92
C VAL A 165 -38.86 4.15 29.16
N GLY A 166 -39.07 5.42 28.78
CA GLY A 166 -38.12 6.51 28.99
C GLY A 166 -37.08 6.69 27.88
N GLU A 167 -37.24 6.04 26.72
CA GLU A 167 -36.33 6.21 25.58
C GLU A 167 -36.65 7.48 24.78
N SER A 168 -35.75 8.46 24.85
CA SER A 168 -35.82 9.70 24.07
C SER A 168 -35.44 9.44 22.60
N CYS A 169 -36.42 9.07 21.79
CA CYS A 169 -36.24 8.88 20.35
C CYS A 169 -37.33 9.60 19.54
N GLY A 170 -36.94 10.14 18.36
CA GLY A 170 -37.87 10.77 17.45
C GLY A 170 -38.66 9.75 16.61
N ILE A 171 -39.92 10.05 16.31
CA ILE A 171 -40.83 9.14 15.58
C ILE A 171 -40.27 8.67 14.22
N ASN A 172 -39.58 9.56 13.48
CA ASN A 172 -38.94 9.23 12.20
C ASN A 172 -37.74 8.28 12.32
N ARG A 173 -37.11 8.23 13.51
CA ARG A 173 -36.03 7.28 13.80
C ARG A 173 -36.62 5.89 14.03
N VAL A 174 -37.71 5.79 14.79
CA VAL A 174 -38.46 4.55 15.00
C VAL A 174 -38.99 4.01 13.67
N HIS A 175 -39.58 4.88 12.84
CA HIS A 175 -40.07 4.51 11.51
C HIS A 175 -38.97 3.86 10.65
N ARG A 176 -37.83 4.55 10.47
CA ARG A 176 -36.70 4.01 9.68
C ARG A 176 -36.21 2.67 10.22
N LEU A 177 -36.02 2.54 11.53
CA LEU A 177 -35.53 1.30 12.14
C LEU A 177 -36.56 0.16 12.05
N SER A 178 -37.85 0.48 12.16
CA SER A 178 -38.94 -0.49 12.01
C SER A 178 -38.99 -1.07 10.59
N ILE A 179 -38.76 -0.24 9.56
CA ILE A 179 -38.66 -0.70 8.16
C ILE A 179 -37.49 -1.67 8.01
N TYR A 180 -36.28 -1.28 8.45
CA TYR A 180 -35.10 -2.15 8.36
C TYR A 180 -35.31 -3.50 9.07
N ASN A 181 -35.84 -3.50 10.30
CA ASN A 181 -36.09 -4.73 11.05
C ASN A 181 -37.17 -5.62 10.41
N ARG A 182 -38.15 -5.03 9.73
CA ARG A 182 -39.22 -5.78 9.05
C ARG A 182 -38.70 -6.54 7.84
N PHE A 183 -37.75 -5.96 7.10
CA PHE A 183 -37.07 -6.63 5.99
C PHE A 183 -36.17 -7.80 6.45
N ASP A 184 -35.52 -7.69 7.61
CA ASP A 184 -34.70 -8.77 8.18
C ASP A 184 -35.54 -9.97 8.67
N LEU A 185 -36.83 -9.77 8.96
CA LEU A 185 -37.74 -10.79 9.45
C LEU A 185 -38.51 -11.56 8.36
N GLN A 186 -38.45 -11.10 7.11
CA GLN A 186 -39.06 -11.77 5.94
C GLN A 186 -38.08 -12.64 5.16
N ASN A 187 -36.77 -12.50 5.40
CA ASN A 187 -35.69 -13.18 4.67
C ASN A 187 -35.00 -14.29 5.46
N ASN A 188 -35.63 -14.80 6.52
CA ASN A 188 -35.16 -15.88 7.38
C ASN A 188 -36.32 -16.82 7.70
#